data_AF-A0A248YN48-F1
#
_entry.id   AF-A0A248YN48-F1
#
_cell.length_a   1.000
_cell.length_b   1.000
_cell.length_c   1.000
_cell.angle_alpha   90.00
_cell.angle_beta   90.00
_cell.angle_gamma   90.00
#
_symmetry.space_group_name_H-M   'P 1'
#
loop_
_entity.id
_entity.type
_entity.pdbx_description
1 polymer ?
#
loop_
_entity_poly.entity_id
_entity_poly.type
_entity_poly.pdbx_seq_one_letter_code
_entity_poly.pdbx_strand_id
1 'polypeptide(L)'
;MQAWLGRFLTPGVGAGRLLRPREAPRRASFLELFFDLAFILALNRVAQALEDDLTAGGIYRTALLLAAIWWVWFVTAWSTDWFDPRTPLIIALLIWVMLGGLLMAGTATSAYAGGALLFAGAYVAIHLGRPGLLLPALRGHPLRVRTVRVAVWFVASGALWLAGALLPAARVALWTAALVMEYSLAWLRWPTPGLGRSAWAELRITPEHLAERYQQIYIIALGEPILGAGIAFSQAHLDLPTILAYALVFVVTISVGRLYLLPGGERLGGAIAERGRPEAVSACWPATCTW
;
A
#
# COMPACT_ATOMS: atom_id res chain seq x y z
N MET A 1 -21.95 11.33 23.36
CA MET A 1 -21.84 11.51 21.89
C MET A 1 -21.27 12.87 21.50
N GLN A 2 -21.76 13.99 22.04
CA GLN A 2 -21.20 15.34 21.75
C GLN A 2 -19.75 15.56 22.23
N ALA A 3 -19.36 14.97 23.37
CA ALA A 3 -17.97 15.03 23.86
C ALA A 3 -16.96 14.25 22.97
N TRP A 4 -17.43 13.30 22.17
CA TRP A 4 -16.60 12.51 21.26
C TRP A 4 -16.32 13.29 19.96
N LEU A 5 -17.33 14.00 19.44
CA LEU A 5 -17.22 14.88 18.26
C LEU A 5 -16.38 16.14 18.53
N GLY A 6 -16.44 16.69 19.75
CA GLY A 6 -15.66 17.89 20.13
C GLY A 6 -14.14 17.70 20.09
N ARG A 7 -13.62 16.46 20.22
CA ARG A 7 -12.18 16.16 20.10
C ARG A 7 -11.66 16.07 18.67
N PHE A 8 -12.54 15.93 17.67
CA PHE A 8 -12.13 15.91 16.26
C PHE A 8 -11.95 17.31 15.67
N LEU A 9 -12.50 18.33 16.32
CA LEU A 9 -12.56 19.70 15.81
C LEU A 9 -11.78 20.72 16.67
N THR A 10 -10.86 20.29 17.52
CA THR A 10 -9.95 21.23 18.19
C THR A 10 -8.97 21.81 17.15
N PRO A 11 -9.06 23.11 16.82
CA PRO A 11 -8.10 23.76 15.94
C PRO A 11 -6.83 23.98 16.76
N GLY A 12 -5.92 23.01 16.75
CA GLY A 12 -4.70 23.12 17.55
C GLY A 12 -3.91 21.86 17.82
N VAL A 13 -4.17 20.74 17.12
CA VAL A 13 -3.19 19.64 17.13
C VAL A 13 -1.97 20.11 16.34
N GLY A 14 -1.04 20.76 17.03
CA GLY A 14 0.20 21.24 16.45
C GLY A 14 0.91 20.10 15.72
N ALA A 15 1.42 20.37 14.52
CA ALA A 15 2.02 19.38 13.64
C ALA A 15 3.09 18.50 14.32
N GLY A 16 3.74 19.00 15.38
CA GLY A 16 4.68 18.24 16.21
C GLY A 16 4.11 17.04 16.96
N ARG A 17 2.79 16.97 17.24
CA ARG A 17 2.14 15.78 17.83
C ARG A 17 1.61 14.78 16.80
N LEU A 18 1.48 15.20 15.54
CA LEU A 18 1.01 14.34 14.45
C LEU A 18 2.14 13.50 13.88
N LEU A 19 3.35 14.03 13.87
CA LEU A 19 4.52 13.37 13.31
C LEU A 19 5.07 12.35 14.29
N ARG A 20 5.48 11.20 13.77
CA ARG A 20 6.13 10.16 14.56
C ARG A 20 7.53 10.63 14.96
N PRO A 21 7.92 10.60 16.25
CA PRO A 21 9.28 10.91 16.68
C PRO A 21 10.28 9.97 16.01
N ARG A 22 11.36 10.52 15.41
CA ARG A 22 12.33 9.72 14.62
C ARG A 22 13.17 8.73 15.44
N GLU A 23 13.19 8.88 16.77
CA GLU A 23 14.04 8.10 17.69
C GLU A 23 13.29 7.02 18.48
N ALA A 24 11.96 6.92 18.37
CA ALA A 24 11.20 5.89 19.08
C ALA A 24 11.40 4.51 18.43
N PRO A 25 11.51 3.40 19.21
CA PRO A 25 11.55 2.04 18.67
C PRO A 25 10.37 1.79 17.74
N ARG A 26 10.68 1.50 16.48
CA ARG A 26 9.70 1.36 15.39
C ARG A 26 9.28 -0.08 15.32
N ARG A 27 8.25 -0.43 16.10
CA ARG A 27 7.43 -1.60 15.86
C ARG A 27 6.14 -1.15 15.20
N ALA A 28 5.59 -1.97 14.30
CA ALA A 28 4.27 -1.68 13.77
C ALA A 28 3.22 -1.72 14.88
N SER A 29 2.27 -0.80 14.79
CA SER A 29 1.11 -0.75 15.65
C SER A 29 0.12 -1.86 15.30
N PHE A 30 -0.74 -2.22 16.26
CA PHE A 30 -1.85 -3.15 16.04
C PHE A 30 -2.72 -2.76 14.83
N LEU A 31 -2.94 -1.45 14.63
CA LEU A 31 -3.79 -0.96 13.55
C LEU A 31 -3.14 -1.09 12.17
N GLU A 32 -1.82 -0.96 12.10
CA GLU A 32 -1.04 -1.23 10.89
C GLU A 32 -1.09 -2.72 10.50
N LEU A 33 -0.99 -3.61 11.49
CA LEU A 33 -1.16 -5.05 11.28
C LEU A 33 -2.60 -5.41 10.86
N PHE A 34 -3.59 -4.79 11.50
CA PHE A 34 -5.00 -5.00 11.17
C PHE A 34 -5.33 -4.48 9.77
N PHE A 35 -4.70 -3.39 9.33
CA PHE A 35 -4.78 -2.92 7.95
C PHE A 35 -4.20 -3.94 6.96
N ASP A 36 -3.04 -4.53 7.24
CA ASP A 36 -2.46 -5.58 6.38
C ASP A 36 -3.36 -6.83 6.31
N LEU A 37 -4.03 -7.16 7.41
CA LEU A 37 -5.00 -8.26 7.45
C LEU A 37 -6.24 -7.96 6.58
N ALA A 38 -6.72 -6.72 6.56
CA ALA A 38 -7.77 -6.35 5.61
C ALA A 38 -7.26 -6.35 4.16
N PHE A 39 -5.98 -6.02 3.97
CA PHE A 39 -5.35 -5.96 2.66
C PHE A 39 -5.11 -7.35 2.05
N ILE A 40 -4.84 -8.39 2.85
CA ILE A 40 -4.70 -9.76 2.31
C ILE A 40 -6.00 -10.26 1.65
N LEU A 41 -7.16 -9.84 2.14
CA LEU A 41 -8.42 -10.12 1.44
C LEU A 41 -8.44 -9.51 0.04
N ALA A 42 -7.90 -8.31 -0.14
CA ALA A 42 -7.81 -7.68 -1.47
C ALA A 42 -6.89 -8.49 -2.40
N LEU A 43 -5.75 -8.96 -1.92
CA LEU A 43 -4.83 -9.81 -2.69
C LEU A 43 -5.47 -11.16 -3.05
N ASN A 44 -6.19 -11.79 -2.12
CA ASN A 44 -6.94 -13.02 -2.40
C ASN A 44 -7.98 -12.82 -3.51
N ARG A 45 -8.74 -11.71 -3.48
CA ARG A 45 -9.73 -11.40 -4.52
C ARG A 45 -9.10 -11.12 -5.88
N VAL A 46 -7.92 -10.51 -5.91
CA VAL A 46 -7.13 -10.33 -7.13
C VAL A 46 -6.62 -11.67 -7.64
N ALA A 47 -6.19 -12.58 -6.77
CA ALA A 47 -5.78 -13.93 -7.17
C ALA A 47 -6.94 -14.71 -7.81
N GLN A 48 -8.14 -14.66 -7.22
CA GLN A 48 -9.35 -15.24 -7.81
C GLN A 48 -9.66 -14.64 -9.18
N ALA A 49 -9.56 -13.31 -9.33
CA ALA A 49 -9.76 -12.65 -10.61
C ALA A 49 -8.73 -13.09 -11.69
N LEU A 50 -7.54 -13.55 -11.28
CA LEU A 50 -6.57 -14.14 -12.20
C LEU A 50 -6.97 -15.58 -12.60
N GLU A 51 -7.41 -16.38 -11.64
CA GLU A 51 -7.88 -17.75 -11.87
C GLU A 51 -9.08 -17.80 -12.82
N ASP A 52 -9.98 -16.82 -12.75
CA ASP A 52 -11.15 -16.71 -13.60
C ASP A 52 -10.81 -16.45 -15.09
N ASP A 53 -9.67 -15.79 -15.38
CA ASP A 53 -9.27 -15.43 -16.76
C ASP A 53 -7.73 -15.41 -16.92
N LEU A 54 -7.18 -16.56 -17.32
CA LEU A 54 -5.74 -16.75 -17.58
C LEU A 54 -5.30 -16.30 -18.98
N THR A 55 -6.14 -15.60 -19.75
CA THR A 55 -5.71 -15.03 -21.03
C THR A 55 -4.76 -13.85 -20.82
N ALA A 56 -3.99 -13.46 -21.85
CA ALA A 56 -3.12 -12.28 -21.77
C ALA A 56 -3.89 -11.00 -21.38
N GLY A 57 -5.14 -10.86 -21.84
CA GLY A 57 -6.02 -9.75 -21.47
C GLY A 57 -6.48 -9.83 -20.02
N GLY A 58 -6.83 -11.03 -19.54
CA GLY A 58 -7.17 -11.29 -18.13
C GLY A 58 -6.02 -10.98 -17.19
N ILE A 59 -4.83 -11.52 -17.49
CA ILE A 59 -3.59 -11.23 -16.75
C ILE A 59 -3.34 -9.72 -16.66
N TYR A 60 -3.45 -8.99 -17.77
CA TYR A 60 -3.26 -7.53 -17.77
C TYR A 60 -4.30 -6.81 -16.91
N ARG A 61 -5.57 -7.16 -17.05
CA ARG A 61 -6.67 -6.60 -16.25
C ARG A 61 -6.46 -6.86 -14.77
N THR A 62 -6.02 -8.05 -14.39
CA THR A 62 -5.76 -8.40 -13.00
C THR A 62 -4.51 -7.72 -12.46
N ALA A 63 -3.45 -7.60 -13.26
CA ALA A 63 -2.27 -6.81 -12.92
C ALA A 63 -2.61 -5.32 -12.69
N LEU A 64 -3.56 -4.78 -13.45
CA LEU A 64 -4.04 -3.40 -13.27
C LEU A 64 -4.77 -3.22 -11.93
N LEU A 65 -5.63 -4.17 -11.54
CA LEU A 65 -6.29 -4.16 -10.23
C LEU A 65 -5.26 -4.33 -9.10
N LEU A 66 -4.31 -5.25 -9.26
CA LEU A 66 -3.21 -5.46 -8.32
C LEU A 66 -2.42 -4.18 -8.13
N ALA A 67 -2.03 -3.50 -9.22
CA ALA A 67 -1.28 -2.25 -9.15
C ALA A 67 -2.05 -1.16 -8.39
N ALA A 68 -3.36 -1.02 -8.62
CA ALA A 68 -4.19 -0.06 -7.88
C ALA A 68 -4.26 -0.39 -6.38
N ILE A 69 -4.59 -1.63 -6.05
CA ILE A 69 -4.66 -2.11 -4.67
C ILE A 69 -3.30 -1.95 -3.98
N TRP A 70 -2.22 -2.38 -4.64
CA TRP A 70 -0.85 -2.22 -4.15
C TRP A 70 -0.48 -0.76 -3.90
N TRP A 71 -0.88 0.15 -4.79
CA TRP A 71 -0.64 1.57 -4.62
C TRP A 71 -1.30 2.13 -3.36
N VAL A 72 -2.54 1.71 -3.06
CA VAL A 72 -3.23 2.07 -1.81
C VAL A 72 -2.42 1.62 -0.60
N TRP A 73 -1.92 0.39 -0.59
CA TRP A 73 -1.08 -0.11 0.51
C TRP A 73 0.23 0.65 0.63
N PHE A 74 0.94 0.84 -0.49
CA PHE A 74 2.22 1.54 -0.51
C PHE A 74 2.10 2.97 0.02
N VAL A 75 1.12 3.73 -0.45
CA VAL A 75 0.87 5.10 0.02
C VAL A 75 0.45 5.12 1.50
N THR A 76 -0.25 4.10 1.97
CA THR A 76 -0.66 3.98 3.38
C THR A 76 0.51 3.65 4.28
N ALA A 77 1.32 2.65 3.95
CA ALA A 77 2.54 2.30 4.67
C ALA A 77 3.53 3.47 4.70
N TRP A 78 3.64 4.22 3.60
CA TRP A 78 4.41 5.47 3.57
C TRP A 78 3.81 6.51 4.53
N SER A 79 2.48 6.66 4.56
CA SER A 79 1.82 7.64 5.42
C SER A 79 2.06 7.35 6.91
N THR A 80 2.01 6.10 7.34
CA THR A 80 2.20 5.72 8.75
C THR A 80 3.66 5.74 9.22
N ASP A 81 4.62 5.82 8.29
CA ASP A 81 6.00 6.18 8.63
C ASP A 81 6.11 7.65 9.09
N TRP A 82 5.37 8.55 8.44
CA TRP A 82 5.42 9.99 8.73
C TRP A 82 4.60 10.38 9.96
N PHE A 83 3.44 9.76 10.14
CA PHE A 83 2.48 10.15 11.16
C PHE A 83 2.34 9.11 12.26
N ASP A 84 2.20 9.55 13.52
CA ASP A 84 2.05 8.65 14.65
C ASP A 84 0.70 7.91 14.59
N PRO A 85 0.68 6.57 14.42
CA PRO A 85 -0.55 5.77 14.33
C PRO A 85 -1.36 5.75 15.63
N ARG A 86 -0.86 6.32 16.74
CA ARG A 86 -1.59 6.47 18.00
C ARG A 86 -2.48 7.71 18.03
N THR A 87 -2.33 8.63 17.07
CA THR A 87 -3.12 9.86 17.06
C THR A 87 -4.52 9.57 16.51
N PRO A 88 -5.60 10.09 17.12
CA PRO A 88 -6.98 9.84 16.67
C PRO A 88 -7.22 10.14 15.18
N LEU A 89 -6.55 11.16 14.63
CA LEU A 89 -6.64 11.50 13.21
C LEU A 89 -6.09 10.38 12.30
N ILE A 90 -4.96 9.78 12.67
CA ILE A 90 -4.32 8.71 11.89
C ILE A 90 -5.06 7.40 12.07
N ILE A 91 -5.61 7.14 13.27
CA ILE A 91 -6.52 6.02 13.50
C ILE A 91 -7.74 6.12 12.59
N ALA A 92 -8.39 7.30 12.54
CA ALA A 92 -9.53 7.53 11.65
C ALA A 92 -9.16 7.38 10.18
N LEU A 93 -7.98 7.88 9.77
CA LEU A 93 -7.45 7.70 8.42
C LEU A 93 -7.26 6.21 8.09
N LEU A 94 -6.67 5.42 8.99
CA LEU A 94 -6.44 3.99 8.76
C LEU A 94 -7.76 3.23 8.67
N ILE A 95 -8.73 3.51 9.53
CA ILE A 95 -10.09 2.93 9.45
C ILE A 95 -10.75 3.29 8.12
N TRP A 96 -10.63 4.55 7.67
CA TRP A 96 -11.15 5.01 6.37
C TRP A 96 -10.53 4.24 5.21
N VAL A 97 -9.20 4.10 5.22
CA VAL A 97 -8.46 3.36 4.19
C VAL A 97 -8.84 1.88 4.21
N MET A 98 -8.99 1.29 5.38
CA MET A 98 -9.41 -0.11 5.53
C MET A 98 -10.79 -0.35 4.93
N LEU A 99 -11.77 0.50 5.26
CA LEU A 99 -13.11 0.39 4.69
C LEU A 99 -13.07 0.50 3.16
N GLY A 100 -12.37 1.50 2.62
CA GLY A 100 -12.21 1.64 1.18
C GLY A 100 -11.51 0.44 0.54
N GLY A 101 -10.46 -0.07 1.17
CA GLY A 101 -9.72 -1.25 0.71
C GLY A 101 -10.59 -2.51 0.69
N LEU A 102 -11.46 -2.70 1.69
CA LEU A 102 -12.43 -3.80 1.72
C LEU A 102 -13.49 -3.67 0.62
N LEU A 103 -13.96 -2.45 0.32
CA LEU A 103 -14.88 -2.21 -0.79
C LEU A 103 -14.21 -2.50 -2.14
N MET A 104 -12.96 -2.09 -2.32
CA MET A 104 -12.16 -2.44 -3.50
C MET A 104 -11.98 -3.96 -3.61
N ALA A 105 -11.62 -4.64 -2.51
CA ALA A 105 -11.45 -6.09 -2.48
C ALA A 105 -12.74 -6.81 -2.88
N GLY A 106 -13.87 -6.45 -2.24
CA GLY A 106 -15.17 -7.05 -2.51
C GLY A 106 -15.69 -6.83 -3.93
N THR A 107 -15.16 -5.83 -4.64
CA THR A 107 -15.52 -5.53 -6.02
C THR A 107 -14.43 -5.86 -7.04
N ALA A 108 -13.29 -6.40 -6.64
CA ALA A 108 -12.17 -6.66 -7.55
C ALA A 108 -12.55 -7.61 -8.69
N THR A 109 -13.20 -8.73 -8.39
CA THR A 109 -13.66 -9.71 -9.41
C THR A 109 -14.75 -9.16 -10.32
N SER A 110 -15.51 -8.15 -9.87
CA SER A 110 -16.58 -7.50 -10.64
C SER A 110 -16.20 -6.11 -11.17
N ALA A 111 -14.94 -5.67 -11.02
CA ALA A 111 -14.48 -4.32 -11.36
C ALA A 111 -14.58 -4.02 -12.86
N TYR A 112 -14.50 -5.06 -13.70
CA TYR A 112 -14.72 -4.95 -15.16
C TYR A 112 -16.18 -5.20 -15.59
N ALA A 113 -17.08 -5.44 -14.64
CA ALA A 113 -18.52 -5.57 -14.85
C ALA A 113 -19.26 -4.49 -14.02
N GLY A 114 -20.22 -4.91 -13.18
CA GLY A 114 -21.07 -4.01 -12.38
C GLY A 114 -20.38 -3.36 -11.17
N GLY A 115 -19.21 -3.85 -10.73
CA GLY A 115 -18.49 -3.36 -9.55
C GLY A 115 -17.62 -2.14 -9.80
N ALA A 116 -17.48 -1.68 -11.05
CA ALA A 116 -16.49 -0.68 -11.45
C ALA A 116 -16.58 0.65 -10.69
N LEU A 117 -17.80 1.16 -10.46
CA LEU A 117 -18.01 2.44 -9.81
C LEU A 117 -17.66 2.40 -8.32
N LEU A 118 -18.00 1.29 -7.64
CA LEU A 118 -17.64 1.11 -6.24
C LEU A 118 -16.13 0.90 -6.08
N PHE A 119 -15.49 0.14 -6.97
CA PHE A 119 -14.03 -0.02 -7.00
C PHE A 119 -13.30 1.31 -7.18
N ALA A 120 -13.61 2.03 -8.27
CA ALA A 120 -12.98 3.30 -8.59
C ALA A 120 -13.33 4.39 -7.57
N GLY A 121 -14.59 4.45 -7.12
CA GLY A 121 -15.06 5.39 -6.11
C GLY A 121 -14.35 5.18 -4.77
N ALA A 122 -14.19 3.93 -4.32
CA ALA A 122 -13.44 3.60 -3.11
C ALA A 122 -11.96 4.01 -3.25
N TYR A 123 -11.31 3.69 -4.38
CA TYR A 123 -9.94 4.10 -4.66
C TYR A 123 -9.75 5.62 -4.56
N VAL A 124 -10.61 6.39 -5.24
CA VAL A 124 -10.57 7.84 -5.23
C VAL A 124 -10.87 8.41 -3.84
N ALA A 125 -11.85 7.85 -3.13
CA ALA A 125 -12.19 8.25 -1.77
C ALA A 125 -11.04 8.03 -0.79
N ILE A 126 -10.26 6.95 -0.93
CA ILE A 126 -9.07 6.70 -0.13
C ILE A 126 -8.00 7.78 -0.40
N HIS A 127 -7.69 8.03 -1.68
CA HIS A 127 -6.61 8.93 -2.05
C HIS A 127 -6.93 10.40 -1.82
N LEU A 128 -8.19 10.83 -1.95
CA LEU A 128 -8.64 12.20 -1.67
C LEU A 128 -9.08 12.43 -0.22
N GLY A 129 -9.58 11.40 0.47
CA GLY A 129 -9.91 11.48 1.89
C GLY A 129 -8.68 11.76 2.76
N ARG A 130 -7.53 11.18 2.40
CA ARG A 130 -6.25 11.40 3.09
C ARG A 130 -5.82 12.88 3.15
N PRO A 131 -5.65 13.61 2.03
CA PRO A 131 -5.37 15.05 2.09
C PRO A 131 -6.53 15.84 2.70
N GLY A 132 -7.79 15.41 2.54
CA GLY A 132 -8.94 16.03 3.20
C GLY A 132 -8.80 16.06 4.73
N LEU A 133 -8.31 14.98 5.33
CA LEU A 133 -8.05 14.88 6.77
C LEU A 133 -6.74 15.57 7.18
N LEU A 134 -5.68 15.47 6.38
CA LEU A 134 -4.34 15.95 6.73
C LEU A 134 -4.14 17.46 6.50
N LEU A 135 -4.74 18.06 5.47
CA LEU A 135 -4.50 19.47 5.13
C LEU A 135 -4.92 20.46 6.22
N PRO A 136 -6.06 20.29 6.92
CA PRO A 136 -6.41 21.14 8.06
C PRO A 136 -5.43 20.99 9.23
N ALA A 137 -4.95 19.76 9.45
CA ALA A 137 -4.05 19.41 10.55
C ALA A 137 -2.60 19.89 10.31
N LEU A 138 -2.20 20.05 9.04
CA LEU A 138 -0.87 20.52 8.62
C LEU A 138 -0.77 22.05 8.44
N ARG A 139 -1.72 22.84 8.94
CA ARG A 139 -1.65 24.31 8.85
C ARG A 139 -0.35 24.85 9.47
N GLY A 140 0.37 25.68 8.72
CA GLY A 140 1.67 26.23 9.14
C GLY A 140 2.86 25.25 9.05
N HIS A 141 2.64 23.99 8.63
CA HIS A 141 3.70 23.00 8.51
C HIS A 141 4.22 22.86 7.07
N PRO A 142 5.54 22.73 6.82
CA PRO A 142 6.11 22.57 5.49
C PRO A 142 5.52 21.40 4.67
N LEU A 143 5.15 20.30 5.34
CA LEU A 143 4.54 19.13 4.69
C LEU A 143 3.19 19.43 4.04
N ARG A 144 2.52 20.53 4.39
CA ARG A 144 1.24 20.91 3.76
C ARG A 144 1.38 21.10 2.26
N VAL A 145 2.46 21.73 1.80
CA VAL A 145 2.67 21.97 0.36
C VAL A 145 2.82 20.64 -0.37
N ARG A 146 3.61 19.70 0.18
CA ARG A 146 3.71 18.33 -0.34
C ARG A 146 2.33 17.67 -0.43
N THR A 147 1.53 17.73 0.63
CA THR A 147 0.19 17.12 0.65
C THR A 147 -0.72 17.74 -0.41
N VAL A 148 -0.66 19.06 -0.64
CA VAL A 148 -1.41 19.71 -1.72
C VAL A 148 -0.96 19.23 -3.10
N ARG A 149 0.35 19.17 -3.37
CA ARG A 149 0.87 18.70 -4.67
C ARG A 149 0.34 17.30 -5.00
N VAL A 150 0.41 16.40 -4.03
CA VAL A 150 -0.09 15.02 -4.15
C VAL A 150 -1.61 15.00 -4.36
N ALA A 151 -2.36 15.80 -3.61
CA ALA A 151 -3.82 15.88 -3.73
C ALA A 151 -4.28 16.34 -5.12
N VAL A 152 -3.64 17.36 -5.70
CA VAL A 152 -3.97 17.87 -7.04
C VAL A 152 -3.85 16.76 -8.09
N TRP A 153 -2.77 15.98 -8.02
CA TRP A 153 -2.54 14.88 -8.96
C TRP A 153 -3.51 13.71 -8.74
N PHE A 154 -3.91 13.42 -7.50
CA PHE A 154 -4.96 12.43 -7.23
C PHE A 154 -6.36 12.89 -7.64
N VAL A 155 -6.63 14.21 -7.72
CA VAL A 155 -7.87 14.71 -8.33
C VAL A 155 -7.86 14.43 -9.83
N ALA A 156 -6.74 14.70 -10.50
CA ALA A 156 -6.59 14.41 -11.92
C ALA A 156 -6.69 12.90 -12.22
N SER A 157 -6.01 12.05 -11.45
CA SER A 157 -6.11 10.59 -11.63
C SER A 157 -7.49 10.08 -11.24
N GLY A 158 -8.11 10.66 -10.21
CA GLY A 158 -9.45 10.30 -9.78
C GLY A 158 -10.51 10.56 -10.85
N ALA A 159 -10.37 11.63 -11.63
CA ALA A 159 -11.22 11.87 -12.78
C ALA A 159 -11.11 10.74 -13.84
N LEU A 160 -9.89 10.25 -14.10
CA LEU A 160 -9.67 9.11 -15.01
C LEU A 160 -10.26 7.81 -14.47
N TRP A 161 -10.10 7.54 -13.16
CA TRP A 161 -10.69 6.37 -12.50
C TRP A 161 -12.21 6.35 -12.60
N LEU A 162 -12.85 7.47 -12.26
CA LEU A 162 -14.31 7.60 -12.32
C LEU A 162 -14.82 7.59 -13.76
N ALA A 163 -14.15 8.27 -14.69
CA ALA A 163 -14.50 8.20 -16.11
C ALA A 163 -14.42 6.76 -16.66
N GLY A 164 -13.37 6.01 -16.29
CA GLY A 164 -13.24 4.61 -16.66
C GLY A 164 -14.31 3.70 -16.06
N ALA A 165 -14.79 4.02 -14.84
CA ALA A 165 -15.92 3.31 -14.26
C ALA A 165 -17.21 3.51 -15.07
N LEU A 166 -17.46 4.75 -15.53
CA LEU A 166 -18.63 5.14 -16.30
C LEU A 166 -18.58 4.77 -17.79
N LEU A 167 -17.38 4.53 -18.33
CA LEU A 167 -17.15 4.23 -19.76
C LEU A 167 -16.54 2.83 -19.92
N PRO A 168 -17.35 1.75 -19.96
CA PRO A 168 -16.84 0.37 -20.03
C PRO A 168 -15.83 0.13 -21.16
N ALA A 169 -16.08 0.70 -22.35
CA ALA A 169 -15.21 0.53 -23.52
C ALA A 169 -13.81 1.17 -23.36
N ALA A 170 -13.70 2.24 -22.56
CA ALA A 170 -12.45 2.95 -22.32
C ALA A 170 -11.84 2.65 -20.95
N ARG A 171 -12.50 1.84 -20.12
CA ARG A 171 -12.15 1.60 -18.71
C ARG A 171 -10.70 1.23 -18.51
N VAL A 172 -10.28 0.18 -19.21
CA VAL A 172 -8.91 -0.35 -19.11
C VAL A 172 -7.90 0.74 -19.48
N ALA A 173 -8.10 1.44 -20.61
CA ALA A 173 -7.19 2.49 -21.05
C ALA A 173 -7.13 3.68 -20.05
N LEU A 174 -8.27 4.10 -19.50
CA LEU A 174 -8.34 5.20 -18.54
C LEU A 174 -7.71 4.84 -17.20
N TRP A 175 -7.95 3.63 -16.68
CA TRP A 175 -7.33 3.14 -15.45
C TRP A 175 -5.84 2.92 -15.61
N THR A 176 -5.39 2.41 -16.77
CA THR A 176 -3.97 2.35 -17.11
C THR A 176 -3.34 3.73 -17.14
N ALA A 177 -3.96 4.71 -17.81
CA ALA A 177 -3.45 6.07 -17.86
C ALA A 177 -3.36 6.68 -16.45
N ALA A 178 -4.34 6.44 -15.58
CA ALA A 178 -4.34 6.89 -14.20
C ALA A 178 -3.15 6.31 -13.42
N LEU A 179 -2.92 5.00 -13.49
CA LEU A 179 -1.82 4.34 -12.78
C LEU A 179 -0.46 4.73 -13.33
N VAL A 180 -0.29 4.75 -14.66
CA VAL A 180 0.96 5.22 -15.29
C VAL A 180 1.27 6.64 -14.84
N MET A 181 0.27 7.52 -14.79
CA MET A 181 0.44 8.87 -14.29
C MET A 181 0.87 8.89 -12.82
N GLU A 182 0.19 8.17 -11.92
CA GLU A 182 0.50 8.15 -10.48
C GLU A 182 1.91 7.62 -10.19
N TYR A 183 2.29 6.49 -10.81
CA TYR A 183 3.62 5.90 -10.64
C TYR A 183 4.71 6.81 -11.23
N SER A 184 4.47 7.38 -12.41
CA SER A 184 5.42 8.32 -13.04
C SER A 184 5.60 9.58 -12.21
N LEU A 185 4.50 10.14 -11.68
CA LEU A 185 4.55 11.33 -10.84
C LEU A 185 5.28 11.07 -9.53
N ALA A 186 5.06 9.91 -8.91
CA ALA A 186 5.80 9.52 -7.72
C ALA A 186 7.30 9.42 -8.00
N TRP A 187 7.70 8.78 -9.11
CA TRP A 187 9.09 8.69 -9.54
C TRP A 187 9.69 10.07 -9.85
N LEU A 188 8.91 10.95 -10.48
CA LEU A 188 9.29 12.32 -10.79
C LEU A 188 9.19 13.28 -9.59
N ARG A 189 8.87 12.82 -8.38
CA ARG A 189 8.74 13.62 -7.15
C ARG A 189 7.62 14.67 -7.19
N TRP A 190 6.50 14.35 -7.84
CA TRP A 190 5.30 15.18 -7.93
C TRP A 190 5.60 16.60 -8.44
N PRO A 191 6.04 16.75 -9.71
CA PRO A 191 6.20 18.07 -10.30
C PRO A 191 4.83 18.73 -10.42
N THR A 192 4.62 19.85 -9.72
CA THR A 192 3.35 20.59 -9.79
C THR A 192 3.63 21.99 -10.34
N PRO A 193 2.99 22.41 -11.44
CA PRO A 193 3.14 23.76 -11.97
C PRO A 193 2.90 24.82 -10.89
N GLY A 194 3.76 25.83 -10.81
CA GLY A 194 3.71 26.90 -9.81
C GLY A 194 4.18 26.51 -8.40
N LEU A 195 4.11 25.24 -8.00
CA LEU A 195 4.56 24.77 -6.68
C LEU A 195 5.92 24.05 -6.72
N GLY A 196 6.45 23.69 -7.89
CA GLY A 196 7.72 22.97 -8.03
C GLY A 196 7.62 21.48 -7.72
N ARG A 197 8.77 20.84 -7.47
CA ARG A 197 8.90 19.40 -7.14
C ARG A 197 9.11 19.19 -5.65
N SER A 198 8.77 17.99 -5.17
CA SER A 198 9.00 17.61 -3.78
C SER A 198 10.48 17.32 -3.54
N ALA A 199 11.02 17.84 -2.42
CA ALA A 199 12.41 17.62 -2.05
C ALA A 199 12.60 16.19 -1.52
N TRP A 200 13.82 15.64 -1.65
CA TRP A 200 14.13 14.30 -1.11
C TRP A 200 13.91 14.20 0.39
N ALA A 201 14.14 15.29 1.14
CA ALA A 201 13.86 15.36 2.57
C ALA A 201 12.36 15.21 2.90
N GLU A 202 11.48 15.64 2.00
CA GLU A 202 10.01 15.51 2.12
C GLU A 202 9.53 14.09 1.75
N LEU A 203 10.38 13.31 1.09
CA LEU A 203 10.14 11.94 0.62
C LEU A 203 11.02 10.91 1.35
N ARG A 204 11.66 11.27 2.46
CA ARG A 204 12.48 10.33 3.20
C ARG A 204 11.59 9.37 4.00
N ILE A 205 11.55 8.10 3.62
CA ILE A 205 11.07 7.01 4.48
C ILE A 205 12.23 6.49 5.29
N THR A 206 11.93 5.94 6.46
CA THR A 206 12.94 5.19 7.19
C THR A 206 12.98 3.72 6.74
N PRO A 207 14.11 3.26 6.16
CA PRO A 207 14.20 1.94 5.53
C PRO A 207 13.78 0.79 6.46
N GLU A 208 14.09 0.89 7.75
CA GLU A 208 13.85 -0.15 8.74
C GLU A 208 12.34 -0.36 8.97
N HIS A 209 11.56 0.73 9.01
CA HIS A 209 10.12 0.62 9.20
C HIS A 209 9.42 0.10 7.94
N LEU A 210 9.85 0.56 6.76
CA LEU A 210 9.29 0.04 5.51
C LEU A 210 9.62 -1.45 5.34
N ALA A 211 10.84 -1.88 5.66
CA ALA A 211 11.23 -3.29 5.66
C ALA A 211 10.38 -4.12 6.63
N GLU A 212 10.09 -3.60 7.83
CA GLU A 212 9.19 -4.25 8.79
C GLU A 212 7.77 -4.42 8.23
N ARG A 213 7.21 -3.38 7.60
CA ARG A 213 5.87 -3.44 6.98
C ARG A 213 5.84 -4.45 5.82
N TYR A 214 6.89 -4.50 5.00
CA TYR A 214 7.04 -5.52 3.95
C TYR A 214 7.13 -6.94 4.52
N GLN A 215 7.88 -7.13 5.62
CA GLN A 215 7.93 -8.41 6.30
C GLN A 215 6.57 -8.82 6.86
N GLN A 216 5.80 -7.88 7.42
CA GLN A 216 4.47 -8.14 7.99
C GLN A 216 3.46 -8.57 6.93
N ILE A 217 3.30 -7.79 5.87
CA ILE A 217 2.39 -8.15 4.78
C ILE A 217 2.79 -9.48 4.15
N TYR A 218 4.10 -9.77 4.04
CA TYR A 218 4.58 -11.03 3.52
C TYR A 218 4.22 -12.22 4.42
N ILE A 219 4.42 -12.12 5.74
CA ILE A 219 4.03 -13.16 6.70
C ILE A 219 2.50 -13.39 6.65
N ILE A 220 1.71 -12.31 6.60
CA ILE A 220 0.25 -12.41 6.50
C ILE A 220 -0.15 -13.06 5.18
N ALA A 221 0.50 -12.70 4.07
CA ALA A 221 0.22 -13.26 2.76
C ALA A 221 0.53 -14.75 2.66
N LEU A 222 1.57 -15.23 3.34
CA LEU A 222 1.83 -16.67 3.46
C LEU A 222 0.77 -17.39 4.30
N GLY A 223 0.11 -16.68 5.21
CA GLY A 223 -1.01 -17.24 5.96
C GLY A 223 -2.19 -17.60 5.08
N GLU A 224 -2.41 -16.89 3.97
CA GLU A 224 -3.58 -17.09 3.14
C GLU A 224 -3.61 -18.47 2.44
N PRO A 225 -2.58 -18.91 1.71
CA PRO A 225 -2.57 -20.27 1.15
C PRO A 225 -2.84 -21.37 2.18
N ILE A 226 -2.37 -21.20 3.43
CA ILE A 226 -2.62 -22.14 4.53
C ILE A 226 -4.10 -22.11 4.95
N LEU A 227 -4.69 -20.92 5.09
CA LEU A 227 -6.11 -20.75 5.42
C LEU A 227 -7.00 -21.31 4.31
N GLY A 228 -6.77 -20.92 3.05
CA GLY A 228 -7.53 -21.41 1.90
C GLY A 228 -7.47 -22.94 1.76
N ALA A 229 -6.26 -23.52 1.84
CA ALA A 229 -6.10 -24.97 1.80
C ALA A 229 -6.72 -25.67 3.02
N GLY A 230 -6.66 -25.06 4.21
CA GLY A 230 -7.29 -25.60 5.42
C GLY A 230 -8.81 -25.64 5.34
N ILE A 231 -9.43 -24.59 4.79
CA ILE A 231 -10.87 -24.56 4.52
C ILE A 231 -11.24 -25.65 3.50
N ALA A 232 -10.52 -25.73 2.39
CA ALA A 232 -10.75 -26.75 1.37
C ALA A 232 -10.60 -28.18 1.94
N PHE A 233 -9.56 -28.41 2.74
CA PHE A 233 -9.33 -29.68 3.42
C PHE A 233 -10.48 -30.04 4.39
N SER A 234 -11.02 -29.06 5.12
CA SER A 234 -12.12 -29.28 6.06
C SER A 234 -13.45 -29.69 5.41
N GLN A 235 -13.62 -29.40 4.12
CA GLN A 235 -14.81 -29.71 3.33
C GLN A 235 -14.63 -30.93 2.43
N ALA A 236 -13.40 -31.42 2.28
CA ALA A 236 -13.05 -32.54 1.42
C ALA A 236 -13.26 -33.88 2.12
N HIS A 237 -13.34 -34.95 1.32
CA HIS A 237 -13.29 -36.31 1.84
C HIS A 237 -11.87 -36.62 2.33
N LEU A 238 -11.76 -37.26 3.50
CA LEU A 238 -10.47 -37.63 4.06
C LEU A 238 -9.90 -38.85 3.33
N ASP A 239 -9.19 -38.60 2.24
CA ASP A 239 -8.43 -39.58 1.49
C ASP A 239 -6.94 -39.19 1.39
N LEU A 240 -6.11 -40.15 0.99
CA LEU A 240 -4.67 -39.95 0.91
C LEU A 240 -4.27 -38.82 -0.07
N PRO A 241 -4.87 -38.70 -1.28
CA PRO A 241 -4.59 -37.57 -2.18
C PRO A 241 -4.84 -36.21 -1.54
N THR A 242 -5.97 -36.02 -0.84
CA THR A 242 -6.32 -34.76 -0.18
C THR A 242 -5.33 -34.41 0.93
N ILE A 243 -4.92 -35.41 1.73
CA ILE A 243 -3.90 -35.22 2.77
C ILE A 243 -2.55 -34.80 2.15
N LEU A 244 -2.12 -35.47 1.08
CA LEU A 244 -0.87 -35.15 0.40
C LEU A 244 -0.92 -33.75 -0.25
N ALA A 245 -2.03 -33.36 -0.86
CA ALA A 245 -2.21 -32.03 -1.42
C ALA A 245 -2.13 -30.94 -0.35
N TYR A 246 -2.79 -31.13 0.80
CA TYR A 246 -2.72 -30.19 1.92
C TYR A 246 -1.30 -30.08 2.49
N ALA A 247 -0.62 -31.22 2.69
CA ALA A 247 0.78 -31.25 3.12
C ALA A 247 1.71 -30.54 2.12
N LEU A 248 1.46 -30.70 0.81
CA LEU A 248 2.22 -30.03 -0.24
C LEU A 248 2.05 -28.51 -0.16
N VAL A 249 0.81 -28.01 -0.02
CA VAL A 249 0.56 -26.56 0.15
C VAL A 249 1.30 -26.02 1.38
N PHE A 250 1.25 -26.74 2.50
CA PHE A 250 1.95 -26.36 3.72
C PHE A 250 3.48 -26.28 3.50
N VAL A 251 4.08 -27.33 2.93
CA VAL A 251 5.53 -27.40 2.67
C VAL A 251 5.98 -26.32 1.69
N VAL A 252 5.23 -26.08 0.61
CA VAL A 252 5.53 -25.02 -0.36
C VAL A 252 5.47 -23.65 0.31
N THR A 253 4.42 -23.38 1.09
CA THR A 253 4.25 -22.09 1.77
C THR A 253 5.38 -21.82 2.77
N ILE A 254 5.76 -22.83 3.59
CA ILE A 254 6.86 -22.71 4.53
C ILE A 254 8.21 -22.57 3.81
N SER A 255 8.42 -23.28 2.71
CA SER A 255 9.62 -23.15 1.87
C SER A 255 9.78 -21.74 1.31
N VAL A 256 8.70 -21.17 0.76
CA VAL A 256 8.67 -19.79 0.25
C VAL A 256 8.90 -18.79 1.40
N GLY A 257 8.30 -19.02 2.57
CA GLY A 257 8.57 -18.22 3.76
C GLY A 257 10.02 -18.25 4.21
N ARG A 258 10.63 -19.43 4.18
CA ARG A 258 12.05 -19.63 4.50
C ARG A 258 12.98 -18.90 3.55
N LEU A 259 12.69 -18.87 2.24
CA LEU A 259 13.51 -18.13 1.26
C LEU A 259 13.58 -16.64 1.57
N TYR A 260 12.49 -16.04 2.05
CA TYR A 260 12.45 -14.63 2.45
C TYR A 260 13.14 -14.39 3.81
N LEU A 261 12.94 -15.31 4.77
CA LEU A 261 13.41 -15.14 6.15
C LEU A 261 14.89 -15.51 6.38
N LEU A 262 15.48 -16.41 5.59
CA LEU A 262 16.80 -17.00 5.91
C LEU A 262 18.03 -16.22 5.38
N PRO A 263 17.94 -15.28 4.41
CA PRO A 263 19.06 -14.34 4.23
C PRO A 263 18.70 -12.89 3.83
N GLY A 264 17.41 -12.52 3.66
CA GLY A 264 17.01 -11.22 3.11
C GLY A 264 16.99 -10.05 4.09
N GLY A 265 16.56 -10.29 5.34
CA GLY A 265 16.39 -9.24 6.36
C GLY A 265 17.70 -8.62 6.84
N GLU A 266 18.75 -9.44 7.01
CA GLU A 266 20.06 -8.97 7.50
C GLU A 266 20.89 -8.28 6.40
N ARG A 267 20.78 -8.75 5.14
CA ARG A 267 21.58 -8.22 4.02
C ARG A 267 21.02 -6.91 3.45
N LEU A 268 19.70 -6.70 3.45
CA LEU A 268 19.10 -5.47 2.92
C LEU A 268 19.35 -4.26 3.83
N GLY A 269 19.27 -4.46 5.16
CA GLY A 269 19.61 -3.42 6.14
C GLY A 269 21.08 -3.01 6.06
N GLY A 270 21.99 -3.99 5.97
CA GLY A 270 23.43 -3.75 5.78
C GLY A 270 23.74 -3.01 4.48
N ALA A 271 23.18 -3.44 3.35
CA ALA A 271 23.43 -2.82 2.04
C ALA A 271 22.86 -1.40 1.90
N ILE A 272 21.73 -1.09 2.57
CA ILE A 272 21.17 0.26 2.60
C ILE A 272 21.97 1.16 3.56
N ALA A 273 22.43 0.64 4.70
CA ALA A 273 23.30 1.36 5.62
C ALA A 273 24.68 1.69 5.01
N GLU A 274 25.23 0.80 4.19
CA GLU A 274 26.47 1.04 3.45
C GLU A 274 26.29 2.09 2.34
N ARG A 275 25.17 2.08 1.60
CA ARG A 275 24.88 3.08 0.56
C ARG A 275 24.36 4.42 1.09
N GLY A 276 23.92 4.48 2.34
CA GLY A 276 23.43 5.69 3.01
C GLY A 276 24.52 6.56 3.63
N ARG A 277 25.78 6.11 3.65
CA ARG A 277 26.92 6.91 4.13
C ARG A 277 27.43 7.82 3.00
N PRO A 278 27.39 9.16 3.14
CA PRO A 278 27.86 10.10 2.11
C PRO A 278 29.36 9.95 1.78
N GLU A 279 30.11 9.30 2.66
CA GLU A 279 31.57 9.25 2.66
C GLU A 279 32.13 8.12 1.77
N ALA A 280 31.31 7.15 1.38
CA ALA A 280 31.74 6.02 0.55
C ALA A 280 31.67 6.30 -0.97
N VAL A 281 30.94 7.34 -1.40
CA VAL A 281 30.74 7.64 -2.83
C VAL A 281 31.91 8.45 -3.42
N SER A 282 32.78 9.05 -2.59
CA SER A 282 33.94 9.81 -3.07
C SER A 282 35.23 8.99 -3.18
N ALA A 283 35.28 7.74 -2.68
CA ALA A 283 36.52 6.98 -2.57
C ALA A 283 36.69 5.84 -3.60
N CYS A 284 35.71 5.60 -4.48
CA CYS A 284 35.77 4.46 -5.41
C CYS A 284 35.54 4.89 -6.86
N TRP A 285 36.49 5.66 -7.40
CA TRP A 285 36.69 5.88 -8.83
C TRP A 285 38.16 6.26 -9.10
N PRO A 286 38.90 5.61 -10.02
CA PRO A 286 38.72 4.29 -10.62
C PRO A 286 39.97 3.40 -10.46
N ALA A 287 39.80 2.15 -10.00
CA ALA A 287 40.52 0.94 -10.44
C ALA A 287 40.43 -0.15 -9.38
N THR A 288 40.30 -1.39 -9.85
CA THR A 288 40.44 -2.67 -9.14
C THR A 288 39.36 -3.02 -8.12
N CYS A 289 38.37 -3.81 -8.57
CA CYS A 289 37.95 -5.02 -7.88
C CYS A 289 37.39 -6.01 -8.91
N THR A 290 38.10 -7.13 -9.08
CA THR A 290 37.62 -8.37 -9.70
C THR A 290 36.61 -9.04 -8.76
N TRP A 291 35.53 -9.58 -9.34
CA TRP A 291 34.40 -10.23 -8.68
C TRP A 291 34.77 -11.40 -7.78
#